data_AF-A0AA38UDF5-F1
#
_entry.id   AF-A0AA38UDF5-F1
#
_cell.length_a   1.000
_cell.length_b   1.000
_cell.length_c   1.000
_cell.angle_alpha   90.00
_cell.angle_beta   90.00
_cell.angle_gamma   90.00
#
_symmetry.space_group_name_H-M   'P 1'
#
loop_
_entity.id
_entity.type
_entity.pdbx_description
1 polymer ?
#
loop_
_entity_poly.entity_id
_entity_poly.type
_entity_poly.pdbx_seq_one_letter_code
_entity_poly.pdbx_strand_id
1 'polypeptide(L)'
;MESRVSSLSLSETTHPKSSPSSVSRLWRPAAQRNMKNQWSRLNSLRQEWFSSSSAARSHATSIVNAYMKDMELGVLSDIPDIRGKACMKLLKQQVLHHDKLVSSYKDMVTIVVNMINTSTSLRCFAKGGTNSSIIQFSNSSEDTNDDGDGGGIPVFTFSSISFFEKSASELVQMFKLELYLKRLLVMEFLSLRSKEDPIVKRMCWSDEIYHGESDDLSRCDLDCREASESAPMKLHTRVSNNPLQLISQPDSDILQVYLTAWLTDINIDKNRVEDIFCEVGEEMHVNFVS
;
A
#
# COMPACT_ATOMS: atom_id res chain seq x y z
N MET A 1 2.91 21.35 -70.14
CA MET A 1 4.31 20.87 -70.18
C MET A 1 5.19 22.11 -70.17
N GLU A 2 5.41 22.69 -68.99
CA GLU A 2 6.54 22.44 -68.08
C GLU A 2 7.79 23.24 -68.46
N SER A 3 8.18 24.18 -67.58
CA SER A 3 9.55 24.42 -67.09
C SER A 3 9.58 25.78 -66.36
N ARG A 4 9.44 25.78 -65.02
CA ARG A 4 10.51 25.96 -64.01
C ARG A 4 11.21 27.32 -64.03
N VAL A 5 10.69 28.23 -63.21
CA VAL A 5 11.48 29.29 -62.56
C VAL A 5 12.06 28.70 -61.27
N SER A 6 13.39 28.67 -61.15
CA SER A 6 14.07 28.37 -59.90
C SER A 6 14.48 29.68 -59.24
N SER A 7 13.98 29.93 -58.04
CA SER A 7 14.50 30.96 -57.14
C SER A 7 14.70 30.33 -55.77
N LEU A 8 15.96 30.29 -55.33
CA LEU A 8 16.39 29.84 -54.02
C LEU A 8 15.70 30.66 -52.91
N SER A 9 15.08 29.99 -51.94
CA SER A 9 14.76 30.59 -50.63
C SER A 9 15.75 30.05 -49.60
N LEU A 10 16.45 30.97 -48.93
CA LEU A 10 17.32 30.68 -47.80
C LEU A 10 16.58 29.88 -46.71
N SER A 11 17.27 28.88 -46.20
CA SER A 11 16.93 28.11 -45.01
C SER A 11 16.98 29.01 -43.77
N GLU A 12 15.82 29.27 -43.16
CA GLU A 12 15.73 29.80 -41.80
C GLU A 12 16.16 28.70 -40.81
N THR A 13 17.32 28.89 -40.20
CA THR A 13 17.77 28.18 -39.00
C THR A 13 16.78 28.42 -37.87
N THR A 14 16.04 27.38 -37.49
CA THR A 14 15.16 27.34 -36.32
C THR A 14 16.02 27.26 -35.06
N HIS A 15 16.12 28.35 -34.31
CA HIS A 15 16.66 28.32 -32.95
C HIS A 15 15.68 27.58 -32.01
N PRO A 16 16.16 26.82 -31.01
CA PRO A 16 15.29 26.22 -30.01
C PRO A 16 14.62 27.32 -29.17
N LYS A 17 13.29 27.26 -29.04
CA LYS A 17 12.50 28.15 -28.17
C LYS A 17 13.01 28.05 -26.74
N SER A 18 13.64 29.10 -26.24
CA SER A 18 13.91 29.28 -24.81
C SER A 18 12.58 29.41 -24.07
N SER A 19 12.28 28.46 -23.19
CA SER A 19 11.15 28.55 -22.26
C SER A 19 11.28 29.82 -21.40
N PRO A 20 10.20 30.58 -21.14
CA PRO A 20 10.30 31.83 -20.41
C PRO A 20 10.66 31.57 -18.94
N SER A 21 11.74 32.22 -18.50
CA SER A 21 12.33 32.13 -17.15
C SER A 21 11.38 32.48 -15.98
N SER A 22 10.21 33.03 -16.26
CA SER A 22 9.19 33.41 -15.27
C SER A 22 8.39 32.21 -14.74
N VAL A 23 8.12 31.21 -15.58
CA VAL A 23 7.34 30.01 -15.20
C VAL A 23 8.17 29.10 -14.31
N SER A 24 9.46 28.91 -14.64
CA SER A 24 10.41 28.14 -13.83
C SER A 24 10.70 28.77 -12.46
N ARG A 25 10.58 30.10 -12.31
CA ARG A 25 10.70 30.79 -11.01
C ARG A 25 9.54 30.53 -10.04
N LEU A 26 8.32 30.32 -10.55
CA LEU A 26 7.14 30.08 -9.71
C LEU A 26 6.91 28.58 -9.42
N TRP A 27 7.29 27.72 -10.35
CA TRP A 27 7.16 26.26 -10.22
C TRP A 27 8.01 25.71 -9.07
N ARG A 28 9.30 26.07 -9.00
CA ARG A 28 10.24 25.47 -8.05
C ARG A 28 9.84 25.64 -6.57
N PRO A 29 9.48 26.83 -6.07
CA PRO A 29 9.04 26.97 -4.68
C PRO A 29 7.77 26.17 -4.35
N ALA A 30 6.84 26.05 -5.30
CA ALA A 30 5.63 25.25 -5.13
C ALA A 30 5.97 23.75 -5.09
N ALA A 31 6.82 23.29 -6.01
CA ALA A 31 7.30 21.90 -6.06
C ALA A 31 8.03 21.51 -4.77
N GLN A 32 8.94 22.35 -4.28
CA GLN A 32 9.64 22.11 -3.01
C GLN A 32 8.67 21.98 -1.83
N ARG A 33 7.64 22.83 -1.76
CA ARG A 33 6.62 22.76 -0.70
C ARG A 33 5.77 21.50 -0.81
N ASN A 34 5.31 21.16 -2.00
CA ASN A 34 4.54 19.94 -2.24
C ASN A 34 5.36 18.71 -1.85
N MET A 35 6.61 18.63 -2.32
CA MET A 35 7.58 17.60 -1.95
C MET A 35 7.66 17.36 -0.45
N LYS A 36 7.94 18.42 0.32
CA LYS A 36 8.03 18.32 1.79
C LYS A 36 6.72 17.83 2.41
N ASN A 37 5.58 18.32 1.92
CA ASN A 37 4.26 17.93 2.43
C ASN A 37 3.94 16.46 2.14
N GLN A 38 4.14 15.99 0.90
CA GLN A 38 3.85 14.60 0.52
C GLN A 38 4.78 13.63 1.25
N TRP A 39 6.08 13.94 1.37
CA TRP A 39 7.02 13.09 2.10
C TRP A 39 6.78 13.08 3.61
N SER A 40 6.39 14.22 4.20
CA SER A 40 5.93 14.26 5.58
C SER A 40 4.68 13.40 5.79
N ARG A 41 3.76 13.39 4.82
CA ARG A 41 2.56 12.55 4.86
C ARG A 41 2.90 11.06 4.69
N LEU A 42 3.81 10.70 3.78
CA LEU A 42 4.32 9.32 3.66
C LEU A 42 4.93 8.84 4.98
N ASN A 43 5.67 9.70 5.68
CA ASN A 43 6.21 9.36 6.99
C ASN A 43 5.12 9.11 8.05
N SER A 44 4.08 9.96 8.10
CA SER A 44 2.93 9.75 9.00
C SER A 44 2.23 8.42 8.71
N LEU A 45 1.92 8.16 7.43
CA LEU A 45 1.26 6.94 6.98
C LEU A 45 2.09 5.69 7.32
N ARG A 46 3.42 5.77 7.24
CA ARG A 46 4.33 4.70 7.69
C ARG A 46 4.13 4.38 9.17
N GLN A 47 4.07 5.40 10.02
CA GLN A 47 3.88 5.19 11.47
C GLN A 47 2.48 4.65 11.78
N GLU A 48 1.47 5.16 11.09
CA GLU A 48 0.09 4.66 11.17
C GLU A 48 0.01 3.18 10.76
N TRP A 49 0.71 2.77 9.70
CA TRP A 49 0.81 1.36 9.30
C TRP A 49 1.35 0.48 10.42
N PHE A 50 2.46 0.85 11.05
CA PHE A 50 3.05 0.03 12.11
C PHE A 50 2.12 -0.07 13.33
N SER A 51 1.43 1.02 13.67
CA SER A 51 0.42 1.03 14.73
C SER A 51 -0.74 0.08 14.41
N SER A 52 -1.37 0.22 13.25
CA SER A 52 -2.49 -0.62 12.81
C SER A 52 -2.10 -2.09 12.65
N SER A 53 -0.92 -2.35 12.09
CA SER A 53 -0.33 -3.70 11.99
C SER A 53 -0.15 -4.34 13.36
N SER A 54 0.36 -3.59 14.35
CA SER A 54 0.55 -4.09 15.71
C SER A 54 -0.79 -4.39 16.40
N ALA A 55 -1.79 -3.52 16.22
CA ALA A 55 -3.14 -3.73 16.73
C ALA A 55 -3.79 -4.98 16.13
N ALA A 56 -3.75 -5.12 14.80
CA ALA A 56 -4.23 -6.30 14.08
C ALA A 56 -3.55 -7.59 14.61
N ARG A 57 -2.22 -7.58 14.77
CA ARG A 57 -1.48 -8.72 15.32
C ARG A 57 -1.93 -9.10 16.73
N SER A 58 -2.20 -8.11 17.60
CA SER A 58 -2.71 -8.34 18.95
C SER A 58 -4.07 -9.03 18.92
N HIS A 59 -4.93 -8.64 17.99
CA HIS A 59 -6.23 -9.28 17.76
C HIS A 59 -6.09 -10.70 17.19
N ALA A 60 -5.24 -10.91 16.18
CA ALA A 60 -4.91 -12.23 15.65
C ALA A 60 -4.36 -13.17 16.74
N THR A 61 -3.47 -12.68 17.60
CA THR A 61 -2.94 -13.44 18.75
C THR A 61 -4.04 -13.83 19.71
N SER A 62 -5.00 -12.94 19.96
CA SER A 62 -6.15 -13.22 20.82
C SER A 62 -7.08 -14.28 20.23
N ILE A 63 -7.28 -14.27 18.91
CA ILE A 63 -8.03 -15.32 18.18
C ILE A 63 -7.32 -16.67 18.32
N VAL A 64 -6.02 -16.72 18.04
CA VAL A 64 -5.21 -17.95 18.16
C VAL A 64 -5.26 -18.50 19.59
N ASN A 65 -5.13 -17.64 20.60
CA ASN A 65 -5.20 -18.05 22.00
C ASN A 65 -6.59 -18.61 22.37
N ALA A 66 -7.67 -18.03 21.84
CA ALA A 66 -9.02 -18.54 22.08
C ALA A 66 -9.23 -19.90 21.41
N TYR A 67 -8.73 -20.06 20.17
CA TYR A 67 -8.76 -21.31 19.42
C TYR A 67 -7.99 -22.44 20.13
N MET A 68 -6.78 -22.15 20.61
CA MET A 68 -5.96 -23.13 21.33
C MET A 68 -6.56 -23.54 22.68
N LYS A 69 -7.14 -22.60 23.44
CA LYS A 69 -7.75 -22.90 24.74
C LYS A 69 -9.01 -23.75 24.65
N ASP A 70 -9.73 -23.70 23.53
CA ASP A 70 -10.83 -24.62 23.24
C ASP A 70 -10.33 -26.07 23.06
N MET A 71 -9.04 -26.26 22.74
CA MET A 71 -8.43 -27.59 22.60
C MET A 71 -7.95 -28.19 23.95
N GLU A 72 -7.77 -27.39 25.00
CA GLU A 72 -7.10 -27.80 26.25
C GLU A 72 -7.84 -27.39 27.55
N LEU A 73 -9.13 -27.71 27.68
CA LEU A 73 -9.87 -27.44 28.94
C LEU A 73 -9.40 -28.31 30.13
N GLY A 74 -8.62 -29.37 29.90
CA GLY A 74 -8.00 -30.20 30.95
C GLY A 74 -8.96 -30.61 32.07
N VAL A 75 -8.48 -30.55 33.32
CA VAL A 75 -9.25 -30.87 34.55
C VAL A 75 -10.45 -29.94 34.81
N LEU A 76 -10.56 -28.81 34.10
CA LEU A 76 -11.74 -27.93 34.20
C LEU A 76 -12.93 -28.47 33.41
N SER A 77 -12.72 -29.44 32.53
CA SER A 77 -13.79 -30.12 31.79
C SER A 77 -14.70 -30.97 32.69
N ASP A 78 -14.19 -31.42 33.84
CA ASP A 78 -14.90 -32.28 34.80
C ASP A 78 -15.83 -31.49 35.74
N ILE A 79 -15.73 -30.15 35.77
CA ILE A 79 -16.56 -29.32 36.63
C ILE A 79 -17.87 -28.96 35.90
N PRO A 80 -19.04 -29.29 36.48
CA PRO A 80 -20.34 -28.97 35.88
C PRO A 80 -20.47 -27.48 35.56
N ASP A 81 -21.07 -27.14 34.42
CA ASP A 81 -21.29 -25.79 33.89
C ASP A 81 -20.07 -24.90 33.61
N ILE A 82 -18.86 -25.24 34.08
CA ILE A 82 -17.65 -24.44 33.83
C ILE A 82 -17.26 -24.51 32.37
N ARG A 83 -17.29 -25.70 31.77
CA ARG A 83 -17.00 -25.89 30.35
C ARG A 83 -17.87 -24.99 29.47
N GLY A 84 -19.19 -25.04 29.63
CA GLY A 84 -20.12 -24.23 28.82
C GLY A 84 -19.91 -22.72 29.03
N LYS A 85 -19.66 -22.27 30.26
CA LYS A 85 -19.37 -20.85 30.56
C LYS A 85 -18.01 -20.41 29.99
N ALA A 86 -17.01 -21.27 30.02
CA ALA A 86 -15.68 -21.01 29.46
C ALA A 86 -15.73 -20.96 27.92
N CYS A 87 -16.34 -21.95 27.27
CA CYS A 87 -16.57 -21.96 25.81
C CYS A 87 -17.31 -20.69 25.37
N MET A 88 -18.41 -20.33 26.05
CA MET A 88 -19.18 -19.12 25.73
C MET A 88 -18.35 -17.83 25.87
N LYS A 89 -17.45 -17.75 26.87
CA LYS A 89 -16.55 -16.60 27.03
C LYS A 89 -15.49 -16.54 25.92
N LEU A 90 -14.89 -17.68 25.59
CA LEU A 90 -13.89 -17.79 24.51
C LEU A 90 -14.51 -17.46 23.15
N LEU A 91 -15.72 -17.95 22.87
CA LEU A 91 -16.46 -17.64 21.65
C LEU A 91 -16.75 -16.13 21.54
N LYS A 92 -17.23 -15.50 22.63
CA LYS A 92 -17.44 -14.04 22.66
C LYS A 92 -16.14 -13.26 22.43
N GLN A 93 -15.03 -13.71 23.00
CA GLN A 93 -13.72 -13.11 22.76
C GLN A 93 -13.29 -13.29 21.30
N GLN A 94 -13.49 -14.46 20.72
CA GLN A 94 -13.16 -14.75 19.33
C GLN A 94 -13.94 -13.82 18.39
N VAL A 95 -15.27 -13.71 18.54
CA VAL A 95 -16.09 -12.80 17.73
C VAL A 95 -15.61 -11.35 17.86
N LEU A 96 -15.39 -10.87 19.09
CA LEU A 96 -14.89 -9.51 19.33
C LEU A 96 -13.55 -9.24 18.63
N HIS A 97 -12.63 -10.21 18.69
CA HIS A 97 -11.30 -10.05 18.10
C HIS A 97 -11.30 -10.26 16.59
N HIS A 98 -12.24 -11.02 16.02
CA HIS A 98 -12.48 -11.02 14.57
C HIS A 98 -12.88 -9.64 14.08
N ASP A 99 -13.89 -9.02 14.69
CA ASP A 99 -14.38 -7.70 14.27
C ASP A 99 -13.26 -6.64 14.35
N LYS A 100 -12.47 -6.67 15.43
CA LYS A 100 -11.33 -5.77 15.58
C LYS A 100 -10.18 -6.07 14.62
N LEU A 101 -9.91 -7.34 14.32
CA LEU A 101 -8.92 -7.72 13.31
C LEU A 101 -9.32 -7.17 11.93
N VAL A 102 -10.58 -7.35 11.54
CA VAL A 102 -11.13 -6.81 10.29
C VAL A 102 -11.02 -5.29 10.25
N SER A 103 -11.35 -4.60 11.35
CA SER A 103 -11.22 -3.14 11.44
C SER A 103 -9.77 -2.68 11.27
N SER A 104 -8.82 -3.27 11.99
CA SER A 104 -7.40 -2.89 11.87
C SER A 104 -6.82 -3.23 10.49
N TYR A 105 -7.27 -4.33 9.88
CA TYR A 105 -6.92 -4.67 8.51
C TYR A 105 -7.45 -3.63 7.51
N LYS A 106 -8.71 -3.20 7.65
CA LYS A 106 -9.29 -2.13 6.82
C LYS A 106 -8.51 -0.81 6.97
N ASP A 107 -8.08 -0.48 8.18
CA ASP A 107 -7.23 0.70 8.42
C ASP A 107 -5.92 0.58 7.64
N MET A 108 -5.27 -0.59 7.66
CA MET A 108 -4.05 -0.86 6.88
C MET A 108 -4.25 -0.73 5.37
N VAL A 109 -5.36 -1.26 4.83
CA VAL A 109 -5.69 -1.08 3.39
C VAL A 109 -5.83 0.41 3.08
N THR A 110 -6.58 1.14 3.90
CA THR A 110 -6.79 2.59 3.74
C THR A 110 -5.47 3.36 3.77
N ILE A 111 -4.55 2.98 4.66
CA ILE A 111 -3.22 3.57 4.75
C ILE A 111 -2.44 3.36 3.45
N VAL A 112 -2.42 2.14 2.88
CA VAL A 112 -1.72 1.86 1.62
C VAL A 112 -2.33 2.61 0.44
N VAL A 113 -3.67 2.67 0.34
CA VAL A 113 -4.36 3.50 -0.66
C VAL A 113 -3.92 4.97 -0.54
N ASN A 114 -3.83 5.49 0.68
CA ASN A 114 -3.36 6.85 0.91
C ASN A 114 -1.88 7.03 0.58
N MET A 115 -1.02 6.04 0.82
CA MET A 115 0.39 6.07 0.43
C MET A 115 0.53 6.15 -1.09
N ILE A 116 -0.24 5.36 -1.85
CA ILE A 116 -0.29 5.38 -3.31
C ILE A 116 -0.71 6.76 -3.82
N ASN A 117 -1.83 7.29 -3.31
CA ASN A 117 -2.31 8.62 -3.68
C ASN A 117 -1.27 9.72 -3.37
N THR A 118 -0.62 9.63 -2.21
CA THR A 118 0.43 10.58 -1.79
C THR A 118 1.66 10.49 -2.70
N SER A 119 2.09 9.28 -3.06
CA SER A 119 3.24 9.05 -3.95
C SER A 119 3.01 9.49 -5.40
N THR A 120 1.76 9.47 -5.85
CA THR A 120 1.38 9.85 -7.22
C THR A 120 1.07 11.35 -7.36
N SER A 121 0.91 12.06 -6.25
CA SER A 121 0.67 13.51 -6.18
C SER A 121 1.94 14.35 -5.98
N LEU A 122 3.11 13.81 -6.36
CA LEU A 122 4.40 14.49 -6.22
C LEU A 122 4.58 15.63 -7.26
N ARG A 123 4.00 15.47 -8.45
CA ARG A 123 4.11 16.45 -9.55
C ARG A 123 3.31 17.73 -9.31
N CYS A 124 3.67 18.78 -10.05
CA CYS A 124 3.06 20.10 -9.97
C CYS A 124 2.61 20.56 -11.36
N PHE A 125 1.31 20.65 -11.57
CA PHE A 125 0.70 20.98 -12.86
C PHE A 125 0.19 22.43 -12.90
N ALA A 126 0.20 23.07 -14.06
CA ALA A 126 -0.46 24.34 -14.28
C ALA A 126 -1.99 24.14 -14.36
N LYS A 127 -2.75 24.92 -13.59
CA LYS A 127 -4.20 24.83 -13.49
C LYS A 127 -4.86 25.76 -14.50
N GLY A 128 -5.35 25.23 -15.62
CA GLY A 128 -6.06 25.98 -16.65
C GLY A 128 -5.16 26.47 -17.80
N GLY A 129 -4.87 25.58 -18.75
CA GLY A 129 -4.19 25.90 -20.02
C GLY A 129 -2.76 26.45 -19.90
N THR A 130 -2.11 26.60 -21.05
CA THR A 130 -0.66 26.84 -21.21
C THR A 130 -0.09 28.12 -20.58
N ASN A 131 -0.90 28.97 -19.93
CA ASN A 131 -0.49 30.27 -19.36
C ASN A 131 -1.01 30.55 -17.94
N SER A 132 -1.55 29.56 -17.22
CA SER A 132 -2.02 29.79 -15.85
C SER A 132 -0.87 29.92 -14.85
N SER A 133 -1.00 30.86 -13.91
CA SER A 133 -0.11 31.03 -12.77
C SER A 133 -0.49 30.18 -11.56
N ILE A 134 -1.63 29.47 -11.62
CA ILE A 134 -2.15 28.66 -10.53
C ILE A 134 -1.58 27.25 -10.67
N ILE A 135 -1.00 26.70 -9.60
CA ILE A 135 -0.43 25.35 -9.59
C ILE A 135 -1.40 24.40 -8.87
N GLN A 136 -1.60 23.22 -9.45
CA GLN A 136 -2.39 22.12 -8.92
C GLN A 136 -1.49 20.91 -8.66
N PHE A 137 -1.78 20.21 -7.57
CA PHE A 137 -1.12 18.95 -7.21
C PHE A 137 -2.16 17.84 -7.44
N SER A 138 -1.88 16.96 -8.38
CA SER A 138 -2.78 15.87 -8.77
C SER A 138 -1.96 14.70 -9.29
N ASN A 139 -2.63 13.60 -9.62
CA ASN A 139 -2.00 12.43 -10.24
C ASN A 139 -1.95 12.52 -11.76
N SER A 140 -2.57 13.54 -12.34
CA SER A 140 -2.69 13.75 -13.78
C SER A 140 -2.75 15.24 -14.10
N SER A 141 -2.26 15.60 -15.27
CA SER A 141 -2.37 16.95 -15.81
C SER A 141 -3.73 17.19 -16.46
N GLU A 142 -4.22 18.42 -16.40
CA GLU A 142 -5.33 18.90 -17.25
C GLU A 142 -4.83 19.34 -18.65
N ASP A 143 -3.52 19.55 -18.82
CA ASP A 143 -2.85 19.88 -20.08
C ASP A 143 -1.91 18.73 -20.48
N THR A 144 -2.18 18.09 -21.62
CA THR A 144 -1.36 16.97 -22.11
C THR A 144 0.10 17.33 -22.40
N ASN A 145 0.44 18.62 -22.47
CA ASN A 145 1.79 19.09 -22.70
C ASN A 145 2.56 19.44 -21.41
N ASP A 146 1.91 19.39 -20.25
CA ASP A 146 2.53 19.61 -18.94
C ASP A 146 2.75 18.27 -18.25
N ASP A 147 4.01 17.84 -18.20
CA ASP A 147 4.43 16.63 -17.50
C ASP A 147 4.46 16.82 -15.98
N GLY A 148 4.34 18.05 -15.49
CA GLY A 148 4.37 18.42 -14.08
C GLY A 148 5.72 18.24 -13.39
N ASP A 149 6.77 17.92 -14.15
CA ASP A 149 8.11 17.60 -13.62
C ASP A 149 9.12 18.76 -13.72
N GLY A 150 8.70 19.85 -14.36
CA GLY A 150 9.50 21.06 -14.54
C GLY A 150 10.60 20.91 -15.59
N GLY A 151 10.44 19.98 -16.54
CA GLY A 151 11.43 19.66 -17.58
C GLY A 151 12.64 18.90 -17.03
N GLY A 152 12.45 18.08 -16.01
CA GLY A 152 13.50 17.29 -15.35
C GLY A 152 14.51 18.10 -14.53
N ILE A 153 14.27 19.40 -14.34
CA ILE A 153 15.16 20.27 -13.57
C ILE A 153 15.15 19.83 -12.09
N PRO A 154 16.31 19.79 -11.41
CA PRO A 154 16.37 19.51 -9.97
C PRO A 154 15.44 20.43 -9.18
N VAL A 155 14.61 19.87 -8.30
CA VAL A 155 13.70 20.63 -7.43
C VAL A 155 14.48 21.28 -6.29
N PHE A 156 15.40 20.51 -5.72
CA PHE A 156 16.32 20.94 -4.66
C PHE A 156 17.73 21.13 -5.25
N THR A 157 18.74 20.57 -4.59
CA THR A 157 20.16 20.79 -4.91
C THR A 157 20.59 19.93 -6.09
N PHE A 158 20.26 18.65 -6.05
CA PHE A 158 20.74 17.64 -7.00
C PHE A 158 19.61 16.80 -7.62
N SER A 159 18.46 16.67 -6.96
CA SER A 159 17.41 15.72 -7.33
C SER A 159 16.20 16.36 -8.02
N SER A 160 15.78 15.75 -9.13
CA SER A 160 14.54 16.03 -9.85
C SER A 160 13.32 15.41 -9.15
N ILE A 161 12.10 15.76 -9.59
CA ILE A 161 10.86 15.10 -9.11
C ILE A 161 10.93 13.58 -9.32
N SER A 162 11.44 13.13 -10.47
CA SER A 162 11.53 11.70 -10.81
C SER A 162 12.36 10.87 -9.83
N PHE A 163 13.39 11.46 -9.21
CA PHE A 163 14.16 10.80 -8.15
C PHE A 163 13.29 10.50 -6.92
N PHE A 164 12.49 11.50 -6.50
CA PHE A 164 11.56 11.34 -5.40
C PHE A 164 10.43 10.38 -5.74
N GLU A 165 9.89 10.42 -6.96
CA GLU A 165 8.87 9.47 -7.42
C GLU A 165 9.37 8.03 -7.36
N LYS A 166 10.61 7.78 -7.80
CA LYS A 166 11.22 6.45 -7.73
C LYS A 166 11.35 5.96 -6.29
N SER A 167 11.81 6.83 -5.39
CA SER A 167 11.98 6.51 -3.97
C SER A 167 10.63 6.25 -3.28
N ALA A 168 9.62 7.07 -3.60
CA ALA A 168 8.25 6.87 -3.08
C ALA A 168 7.62 5.59 -3.65
N SER A 169 7.83 5.28 -4.92
CA SER A 169 7.35 4.05 -5.56
C SER A 169 7.97 2.81 -4.92
N GLU A 170 9.29 2.82 -4.68
CA GLU A 170 9.98 1.76 -3.96
C GLU A 170 9.41 1.56 -2.55
N LEU A 171 9.24 2.66 -1.81
CA LEU A 171 8.63 2.65 -0.48
C LEU A 171 7.24 2.00 -0.50
N VAL A 172 6.33 2.53 -1.33
CA VAL A 172 4.95 2.06 -1.44
C VAL A 172 4.88 0.60 -1.85
N GLN A 173 5.78 0.15 -2.73
CA GLN A 173 5.79 -1.23 -3.18
C GLN A 173 6.07 -2.22 -2.04
N MET A 174 6.93 -1.88 -1.08
CA MET A 174 7.16 -2.70 0.12
C MET A 174 5.86 -2.87 0.93
N PHE A 175 5.12 -1.78 1.16
CA PHE A 175 3.84 -1.83 1.89
C PHE A 175 2.73 -2.56 1.12
N LYS A 176 2.67 -2.43 -0.23
CA LYS A 176 1.74 -3.19 -1.07
C LYS A 176 1.94 -4.70 -0.94
N LEU A 177 3.19 -5.15 -1.03
CA LEU A 177 3.55 -6.56 -0.88
C LEU A 177 3.25 -7.08 0.52
N GLU A 178 3.53 -6.27 1.54
CA GLU A 178 3.22 -6.65 2.92
C GLU A 178 1.71 -6.69 3.19
N LEU A 179 0.93 -5.78 2.61
CA LEU A 179 -0.53 -5.81 2.69
C LEU A 179 -1.10 -7.08 2.07
N TYR A 180 -0.58 -7.50 0.92
CA TYR A 180 -0.97 -8.75 0.27
C TYR A 180 -0.75 -9.96 1.19
N LEU A 181 0.45 -10.08 1.79
CA LEU A 181 0.74 -11.15 2.74
C LEU A 181 -0.19 -11.09 3.95
N LYS A 182 -0.37 -9.90 4.54
CA LYS A 182 -1.22 -9.74 5.73
C LYS A 182 -2.68 -10.04 5.42
N ARG A 183 -3.19 -9.75 4.22
CA ARG A 183 -4.51 -10.19 3.79
C ARG A 183 -4.67 -11.71 3.82
N LEU A 184 -3.68 -12.45 3.30
CA LEU A 184 -3.67 -13.92 3.37
C LEU A 184 -3.76 -14.40 4.83
N LEU A 185 -2.96 -13.80 5.70
CA LEU A 185 -2.96 -14.14 7.13
C LEU A 185 -4.29 -13.78 7.81
N VAL A 186 -4.91 -12.64 7.50
CA VAL A 186 -6.23 -12.28 8.01
C VAL A 186 -7.25 -13.33 7.62
N MET A 187 -7.30 -13.77 6.36
CA MET A 187 -8.23 -14.82 5.93
C MET A 187 -8.03 -16.13 6.70
N GLU A 188 -6.79 -16.52 6.96
CA GLU A 188 -6.46 -17.70 7.76
C GLU A 188 -6.94 -17.54 9.22
N PHE A 189 -6.67 -16.41 9.86
CA PHE A 189 -7.16 -16.13 11.22
C PHE A 189 -8.68 -16.07 11.30
N LEU A 190 -9.34 -15.48 10.29
CA LEU A 190 -10.80 -15.42 10.23
C LEU A 190 -11.44 -16.79 9.92
N SER A 191 -10.66 -17.73 9.41
CA SER A 191 -11.09 -19.12 9.17
C SER A 191 -10.93 -20.02 10.40
N LEU A 192 -10.24 -19.53 11.46
CA LEU A 192 -10.19 -20.23 12.75
C LEU A 192 -11.57 -20.13 13.41
N ARG A 193 -12.19 -21.28 13.69
CA ARG A 193 -13.44 -21.38 14.45
C ARG A 193 -13.31 -22.43 15.56
N SER A 194 -13.97 -22.19 16.68
CA SER A 194 -14.14 -23.18 17.75
C SER A 194 -14.83 -24.44 17.21
N LYS A 195 -14.55 -25.61 17.80
CA LYS A 195 -15.04 -26.93 17.35
C LYS A 195 -16.57 -27.08 17.34
N GLU A 196 -17.28 -26.09 17.89
CA GLU A 196 -18.73 -26.06 18.04
C GLU A 196 -19.47 -25.51 16.78
N ASP A 197 -18.74 -25.00 15.77
CA ASP A 197 -19.32 -24.52 14.50
C ASP A 197 -19.01 -25.51 13.35
N PRO A 198 -19.99 -26.30 12.87
CA PRO A 198 -19.76 -27.41 11.95
C PRO A 198 -19.57 -27.00 10.48
N ILE A 199 -19.73 -25.71 10.13
CA ILE A 199 -19.62 -25.25 8.73
C ILE A 199 -18.25 -24.59 8.50
N VAL A 200 -17.28 -25.40 8.07
CA VAL A 200 -15.97 -24.91 7.62
C VAL A 200 -16.11 -24.28 6.23
N LYS A 201 -16.55 -23.01 6.17
CA LYS A 201 -16.40 -22.22 4.94
C LYS A 201 -15.10 -21.45 5.01
N ARG A 202 -14.03 -22.01 4.43
CA ARG A 202 -12.77 -21.30 4.22
C ARG A 202 -13.01 -20.14 3.25
N MET A 203 -12.44 -18.98 3.55
CA MET A 203 -12.50 -17.83 2.66
C MET A 203 -11.67 -18.10 1.39
N CYS A 204 -12.24 -17.78 0.23
CA CYS A 204 -11.52 -17.69 -1.03
C CYS A 204 -10.87 -16.30 -1.14
N TRP A 205 -9.80 -16.17 -1.93
CA TRP A 205 -9.19 -14.86 -2.20
C TRP A 205 -10.19 -13.83 -2.74
N SER A 206 -11.16 -14.28 -3.54
CA SER A 206 -12.21 -13.44 -4.12
C SER A 206 -13.29 -12.99 -3.13
N ASP A 207 -13.29 -13.53 -1.91
CA ASP A 207 -14.24 -13.12 -0.88
C ASP A 207 -13.80 -11.80 -0.27
N GLU A 208 -14.74 -10.87 -0.11
CA GLU A 208 -14.47 -9.62 0.60
C GLU A 208 -14.41 -9.86 2.11
N ILE A 209 -13.33 -9.43 2.75
CA ILE A 209 -13.16 -9.44 4.21
C ILE A 209 -14.06 -8.37 4.85
N TYR A 210 -14.27 -7.26 4.16
CA TYR A 210 -15.19 -6.20 4.54
C TYR A 210 -15.85 -5.60 3.29
N HIS A 211 -17.03 -5.02 3.46
CA HIS A 211 -17.78 -4.44 2.34
C HIS A 211 -16.98 -3.33 1.63
N GLY A 212 -16.76 -3.51 0.31
CA GLY A 212 -16.01 -2.56 -0.52
C GLY A 212 -14.50 -2.81 -0.57
N GLU A 213 -14.01 -3.91 0.03
CA GLU A 213 -12.59 -4.27 -0.02
C GLU A 213 -12.07 -4.38 -1.47
N SER A 214 -12.87 -4.94 -2.39
CA SER A 214 -12.41 -5.13 -3.78
C SER A 214 -12.03 -3.80 -4.44
N ASP A 215 -12.84 -2.75 -4.21
CA ASP A 215 -12.58 -1.42 -4.74
C ASP A 215 -11.29 -0.84 -4.13
N ASP A 216 -11.08 -1.01 -2.82
CA ASP A 216 -9.86 -0.54 -2.16
C ASP A 216 -8.60 -1.30 -2.65
N LEU A 217 -8.70 -2.62 -2.84
CA LEU A 217 -7.61 -3.44 -3.37
C LEU A 217 -7.31 -3.11 -4.83
N SER A 218 -8.32 -2.77 -5.64
CA SER A 218 -8.11 -2.32 -7.02
C SER A 218 -7.29 -1.03 -7.08
N ARG A 219 -7.52 -0.09 -6.14
CA ARG A 219 -6.73 1.14 -5.99
C ARG A 219 -5.30 0.86 -5.52
N CYS A 220 -5.03 -0.35 -5.04
CA CYS A 220 -3.70 -0.81 -4.68
C CYS A 220 -3.02 -1.61 -5.81
N ASP A 221 -3.64 -1.79 -6.97
CA ASP A 221 -3.25 -2.77 -7.99
C ASP A 221 -3.10 -4.20 -7.41
N LEU A 222 -3.94 -4.52 -6.42
CA LEU A 222 -3.99 -5.83 -5.76
C LEU A 222 -5.28 -6.61 -6.12
N ASP A 223 -6.11 -6.08 -7.02
CA ASP A 223 -7.29 -6.80 -7.51
C ASP A 223 -6.86 -7.99 -8.39
N CYS A 224 -7.43 -9.16 -8.11
CA CYS A 224 -7.17 -10.38 -8.87
C CYS A 224 -7.97 -10.48 -10.18
N ARG A 225 -8.93 -9.58 -10.43
CA ARG A 225 -9.76 -9.65 -11.64
C ARG A 225 -9.01 -9.32 -12.93
N GLU A 226 -7.90 -8.59 -12.85
CA GLU A 226 -7.08 -8.22 -14.01
C GLU A 226 -5.61 -8.55 -13.74
N ALA A 227 -5.26 -9.84 -13.84
CA ALA A 227 -3.86 -10.25 -14.00
C ALA A 227 -3.36 -9.83 -15.39
N SER A 228 -3.09 -8.53 -15.55
CA SER A 228 -2.49 -7.93 -16.74
C SER A 228 -1.00 -7.74 -16.48
N GLU A 229 -0.17 -8.69 -16.96
CA GLU A 229 1.29 -8.70 -17.27
C GLU A 229 2.32 -7.79 -16.52
N SER A 230 1.95 -7.05 -15.48
CA SER A 230 2.77 -6.04 -14.79
C SER A 230 2.77 -6.20 -13.26
N ALA A 231 2.15 -7.24 -12.72
CA ALA A 231 2.32 -7.61 -11.31
C ALA A 231 3.78 -8.07 -11.06
N PRO A 232 4.35 -7.89 -9.86
CA PRO A 232 5.68 -8.43 -9.55
C PRO A 232 5.68 -9.93 -9.81
N MET A 233 6.38 -10.32 -10.87
CA MET A 233 6.45 -11.65 -11.45
C MET A 233 7.25 -12.61 -10.55
N LYS A 234 6.80 -12.81 -9.31
CA LYS A 234 7.33 -13.81 -8.36
C LYS A 234 6.26 -14.57 -7.57
N LEU A 235 4.97 -14.20 -7.66
CA LEU A 235 3.91 -14.80 -6.84
C LEU A 235 2.88 -15.64 -7.61
N HIS A 236 3.04 -15.85 -8.92
CA HIS A 236 2.11 -16.66 -9.71
C HIS A 236 2.26 -18.19 -9.53
N THR A 237 3.18 -18.65 -8.68
CA THR A 237 3.33 -20.09 -8.43
C THR A 237 2.37 -20.53 -7.32
N ARG A 238 1.17 -20.97 -7.72
CA ARG A 238 0.14 -21.71 -6.94
C ARG A 238 -0.95 -20.91 -6.20
N VAL A 239 -1.70 -20.06 -6.90
CA VAL A 239 -3.15 -20.00 -6.59
C VAL A 239 -3.83 -20.96 -7.56
N SER A 240 -3.86 -22.24 -7.18
CA SER A 240 -4.63 -23.24 -7.93
C SER A 240 -6.10 -23.07 -7.56
N ASN A 241 -6.95 -22.84 -8.56
CA ASN A 241 -8.42 -22.83 -8.44
C ASN A 241 -9.03 -24.22 -8.13
N ASN A 242 -8.20 -25.20 -7.76
CA ASN A 242 -8.71 -26.47 -7.27
C ASN A 242 -8.97 -26.34 -5.76
N PRO A 243 -10.14 -26.79 -5.26
CA PRO A 243 -10.33 -27.04 -3.84
C PRO A 243 -9.45 -28.24 -3.47
N LEU A 244 -8.15 -28.01 -3.35
CA LEU A 244 -7.19 -28.99 -2.90
C LEU A 244 -7.60 -29.38 -1.49
N GLN A 245 -8.00 -30.65 -1.36
CA GLN A 245 -8.10 -31.47 -0.16
C GLN A 245 -8.14 -30.69 1.15
N LEU A 246 -9.32 -30.69 1.79
CA LEU A 246 -9.56 -30.46 3.23
C LEU A 246 -8.27 -30.51 4.07
N ILE A 247 -7.49 -29.43 4.07
CA ILE A 247 -6.31 -29.33 4.92
C ILE A 247 -6.89 -29.17 6.33
N SER A 248 -6.49 -30.08 7.22
CA SER A 248 -6.83 -30.02 8.64
C SER A 248 -6.61 -28.61 9.18
N GLN A 249 -7.38 -28.23 10.19
CA GLN A 249 -7.16 -26.96 10.90
C GLN A 249 -5.68 -26.82 11.29
N PRO A 250 -5.10 -25.62 11.18
CA PRO A 250 -3.68 -25.40 11.45
C PRO A 250 -3.37 -25.74 12.91
N ASP A 251 -2.24 -26.41 13.13
CA ASP A 251 -1.74 -26.69 14.46
C ASP A 251 -1.04 -25.47 15.09
N SER A 252 -0.51 -25.66 16.30
CA SER A 252 0.16 -24.59 17.05
C SER A 252 1.40 -24.05 16.33
N ASP A 253 2.18 -24.94 15.72
CA ASP A 253 3.42 -24.57 15.03
C ASP A 253 3.12 -23.71 13.80
N ILE A 254 2.12 -24.08 13.00
CA ILE A 254 1.68 -23.30 11.83
C ILE A 254 1.18 -21.92 12.26
N LEU A 255 0.37 -21.84 13.32
CA LEU A 255 -0.16 -20.57 13.80
C LEU A 255 0.92 -19.66 14.39
N GLN A 256 1.95 -20.24 15.01
CA GLN A 256 3.13 -19.48 15.42
C GLN A 256 3.89 -18.93 14.22
N VAL A 257 4.03 -19.69 13.13
CA VAL A 257 4.62 -19.20 11.87
C VAL A 257 3.82 -18.03 11.32
N TYR A 258 2.49 -18.10 11.29
CA TYR A 258 1.63 -17.01 10.81
C TYR A 258 1.77 -15.73 11.63
N LEU A 259 1.75 -15.84 12.97
CA LEU A 259 1.95 -14.69 13.86
C LEU A 259 3.37 -14.11 13.76
N THR A 260 4.37 -14.97 13.54
CA THR A 260 5.77 -14.55 13.34
C THR A 260 5.92 -13.81 12.01
N ALA A 261 5.36 -14.36 10.92
CA ALA A 261 5.36 -13.71 9.61
C ALA A 261 4.75 -12.31 9.66
N TRP A 262 3.62 -12.17 10.37
CA TRP A 262 3.00 -10.86 10.61
C TRP A 262 3.91 -9.91 11.38
N LEU A 263 4.57 -10.40 12.45
CA LEU A 263 5.44 -9.59 13.31
C LEU A 263 6.67 -9.06 12.58
N THR A 264 7.25 -9.86 11.69
CA THR A 264 8.52 -9.54 11.05
C THR A 264 8.40 -8.49 9.94
N ASP A 265 7.18 -8.23 9.45
CA ASP A 265 6.94 -7.41 8.26
C ASP A 265 7.80 -7.86 7.07
N ILE A 266 7.64 -9.12 6.62
CA ILE A 266 8.60 -9.83 5.75
C ILE A 266 8.99 -9.04 4.49
N ASN A 267 8.05 -8.28 3.91
CA ASN A 267 8.27 -7.54 2.67
C ASN A 267 8.68 -6.08 2.89
N ILE A 268 8.85 -5.64 4.14
CA ILE A 268 9.30 -4.30 4.47
C ILE A 268 10.75 -4.37 4.97
N ASP A 269 11.69 -3.99 4.11
CA ASP A 269 13.07 -3.79 4.52
C ASP A 269 13.17 -2.51 5.36
N LYS A 270 13.21 -2.69 6.68
CA LYS A 270 13.24 -1.57 7.64
C LYS A 270 14.48 -0.69 7.46
N ASN A 271 15.63 -1.25 7.08
CA ASN A 271 16.83 -0.46 6.84
C ASN A 271 16.65 0.37 5.57
N ARG A 272 16.15 -0.25 4.49
CA ARG A 272 15.92 0.48 3.24
C ARG A 272 14.88 1.59 3.40
N VAL A 273 13.84 1.37 4.21
CA VAL A 273 12.86 2.42 4.54
C VAL A 273 13.55 3.60 5.23
N GLU A 274 14.39 3.37 6.23
CA GLU A 274 15.15 4.46 6.88
C GLU A 274 16.11 5.15 5.90
N ASP A 275 16.81 4.40 5.05
CA ASP A 275 17.71 4.95 4.03
C ASP A 275 16.95 5.88 3.07
N ILE A 276 15.77 5.48 2.60
CA ILE A 276 14.92 6.31 1.72
C ILE A 276 14.57 7.64 2.42
N PHE A 277 14.13 7.59 3.68
CA PHE A 277 13.78 8.82 4.41
C PHE A 277 15.00 9.68 4.74
N CYS A 278 16.18 9.08 4.94
CA CYS A 278 17.45 9.79 5.09
C CYS A 278 17.85 10.49 3.79
N GLU A 279 17.96 9.76 2.68
CA GLU A 279 18.34 10.28 1.36
C GLU A 279 17.43 11.46 0.94
N VAL A 280 16.12 11.28 1.12
CA VAL A 280 15.13 12.31 0.81
C VAL A 280 15.21 13.49 1.78
N GLY A 281 15.37 13.20 3.07
CA GLY A 281 15.48 14.22 4.11
C GLY A 281 16.69 15.13 3.92
N GLU A 282 17.85 14.56 3.58
CA GLU A 282 19.08 15.29 3.28
C GLU A 282 18.89 16.25 2.12
N GLU A 283 18.33 15.78 1.00
CA GLU A 283 18.09 16.60 -0.17
C GLU A 283 17.06 17.73 0.11
N MET A 284 16.02 17.44 0.89
CA MET A 284 14.98 18.42 1.26
C MET A 284 15.39 19.36 2.41
N HIS A 285 16.49 19.06 3.10
CA HIS A 285 16.89 19.66 4.37
C HIS A 285 15.78 19.56 5.43
N VAL A 286 15.21 18.36 5.57
CA VAL A 286 14.14 18.02 6.53
C VAL A 286 14.53 16.74 7.26
N ASN A 287 14.36 16.71 8.58
CA ASN A 287 14.53 15.47 9.34
C ASN A 287 13.18 14.74 9.45
N PHE A 288 13.04 13.63 8.72
CA PHE A 288 11.86 12.75 8.82
C PHE A 288 12.04 11.63 9.84
N VAL A 289 13.27 11.40 10.31
CA VAL A 289 13.61 10.34 11.27
C VAL A 289 13.43 10.90 12.68
N SER A 290 12.36 10.48 13.35
CA SER A 290 12.15 10.63 14.79
C SER A 290 11.86 9.27 15.41
#